data_AF-A0A1Q7U308-F1
#
_entry.id   AF-A0A1Q7U308-F1
#
_cell.length_a   1.000
_cell.length_b   1.000
_cell.length_c   1.000
_cell.angle_alpha   90.00
_cell.angle_beta   90.00
_cell.angle_gamma   90.00
#
_symmetry.space_group_name_H-M   'P 1'
#
loop_
_entity.id
_entity.type
_entity.pdbx_description
1 polymer ?
#
loop_
_entity_poly.entity_id
_entity_poly.type
_entity_poly.pdbx_seq_one_letter_code
_entity_poly.pdbx_strand_id
1 'polypeptide(L)'
;MTGRGLAAGLLASIAVLATADVAWCQPSEADVFVAEGILALEDKKYDEALEGFRRALQREPGHVEALYYAGVALMAQNKAAEAAPLLERARRISPEEMAVAYQLGLAYFSLNRYDEAQVVLEHVFRRDPGLDSLGYYVGYLRYRKGDHQGALQAFRAGRTTDPNIAQLTRFYTGLALNAMGMSRQAAAEVEQALRLQPASPLAGPAERLRQSFAESRDAEWRLHASLRLGGYFDDNVNARPSAHPSSDTVNALRRPENQSWGELASLRLEYDWLKTGPWTSTVGYSFFTTYNNRLPSFNIIDHLGTVTVSRQDLLGSMPLISSVQYAYEYLMLGGTELLQRHAASIYSTLVEGPHNLTNVIFKAEVRNFVGICPGLQLRLSRQSLHRGSAVHTALVQRAADLRLQSPPAQLPEQEHALSRGRPGHAQASGRRVHAPAPGGSPGRRRVHSGRRLPGHQPAIESRPVHVHPKHLHTVGVLYVLSRC
;
A
#
# COMPACT_ATOMS: atom_id res chain seq x y z
N MET A 1 -24.54 -78.07 -59.47
CA MET A 1 -25.74 -77.42 -58.91
C MET A 1 -25.71 -77.79 -57.43
N THR A 2 -25.40 -76.93 -56.46
CA THR A 2 -26.13 -75.75 -55.99
C THR A 2 -25.25 -75.13 -54.89
N GLY A 3 -25.02 -73.82 -54.91
CA GLY A 3 -24.16 -73.18 -53.89
C GLY A 3 -23.99 -71.67 -54.01
N ARG A 4 -24.79 -71.01 -54.87
CA ARG A 4 -24.74 -69.56 -55.10
C ARG A 4 -25.95 -68.79 -54.54
N GLY A 5 -26.87 -69.48 -53.85
CA GLY A 5 -28.11 -68.87 -53.35
C GLY A 5 -28.05 -68.25 -51.95
N LEU A 6 -27.08 -68.64 -51.11
CA LEU A 6 -27.06 -68.23 -49.69
C LEU A 6 -26.26 -66.94 -49.42
N ALA A 7 -25.28 -66.60 -50.26
CA ALA A 7 -24.49 -65.37 -50.06
C ALA A 7 -25.25 -64.09 -50.48
N ALA A 8 -26.15 -64.19 -51.46
CA ALA A 8 -26.97 -63.06 -51.90
C ALA A 8 -28.10 -62.74 -50.93
N GLY A 9 -28.65 -63.75 -50.22
CA GLY A 9 -29.68 -63.55 -49.21
C GLY A 9 -29.16 -62.88 -47.92
N LEU A 10 -27.93 -63.20 -47.51
CA LEU A 10 -27.30 -62.60 -46.32
C LEU A 10 -26.83 -61.15 -46.55
N LEU A 11 -26.34 -60.83 -47.75
CA LEU A 11 -25.98 -59.43 -48.09
C LEU A 11 -27.22 -58.55 -48.26
N ALA A 12 -28.34 -59.09 -48.77
CA ALA A 12 -29.60 -58.36 -48.83
C ALA A 12 -30.21 -58.11 -47.43
N SER A 13 -30.01 -59.03 -46.46
CA SER A 13 -30.49 -58.82 -45.08
C SER A 13 -29.59 -57.90 -44.26
N ILE A 14 -28.28 -57.85 -44.54
CA ILE A 14 -27.38 -56.83 -43.95
C ILE A 14 -27.64 -55.44 -44.55
N ALA A 15 -27.99 -55.35 -45.84
CA ALA A 15 -28.35 -54.08 -46.49
C ALA A 15 -29.69 -53.51 -45.99
N VAL A 16 -30.65 -54.36 -45.62
CA VAL A 16 -31.94 -53.94 -45.01
C VAL A 16 -31.79 -53.58 -43.52
N LEU A 17 -30.77 -54.10 -42.83
CA LEU A 17 -30.42 -53.68 -41.46
C LEU A 17 -29.58 -52.40 -41.42
N ALA A 18 -28.99 -51.97 -42.54
CA ALA A 18 -28.28 -50.69 -42.66
C ALA A 18 -29.21 -49.50 -42.99
N THR A 19 -30.47 -49.77 -43.32
CA THR A 19 -31.55 -48.76 -43.44
C THR A 19 -32.44 -48.74 -42.19
N ALA A 20 -32.02 -49.36 -41.09
CA ALA A 20 -32.64 -49.10 -39.79
C ALA A 20 -32.45 -47.61 -39.53
N ASP A 21 -33.56 -46.89 -39.69
CA ASP A 21 -33.66 -45.45 -39.67
C ASP A 21 -32.76 -44.86 -38.58
N VAL A 22 -31.69 -44.17 -39.00
CA VAL A 22 -31.29 -42.97 -38.28
C VAL A 22 -32.47 -42.04 -38.48
N ALA A 23 -33.51 -42.22 -37.66
CA ALA A 23 -34.63 -41.33 -37.59
C ALA A 23 -34.05 -40.00 -37.17
N TRP A 24 -33.78 -39.14 -38.16
CA TRP A 24 -33.59 -37.73 -37.95
C TRP A 24 -34.91 -37.25 -37.36
N CYS A 25 -35.00 -37.29 -36.03
CA CYS A 25 -36.09 -36.67 -35.30
C CYS A 25 -36.04 -35.21 -35.75
N GLN A 26 -37.05 -34.78 -36.51
CA GLN A 26 -37.15 -33.38 -36.91
C GLN A 26 -37.12 -32.58 -35.60
N PRO A 27 -36.24 -31.56 -35.47
CA PRO A 27 -36.23 -30.74 -34.27
C PRO A 27 -37.65 -30.24 -34.03
N SER A 28 -38.11 -30.33 -32.78
CA SER A 28 -39.44 -29.85 -32.45
C SER A 28 -39.54 -28.36 -32.80
N GLU A 29 -40.75 -27.87 -33.05
CA GLU A 29 -40.95 -26.43 -33.26
C GLU A 29 -40.43 -25.62 -32.05
N ALA A 30 -40.47 -26.21 -30.85
CA ALA A 30 -39.89 -25.64 -29.64
C ALA A 30 -38.35 -25.55 -29.71
N ASP A 31 -37.66 -26.62 -30.13
CA ASP A 31 -36.21 -26.65 -30.30
C ASP A 31 -35.72 -25.57 -31.28
N VAL A 32 -36.48 -25.31 -32.35
CA VAL A 32 -36.17 -24.25 -33.32
C VAL A 32 -36.24 -22.87 -32.65
N PHE A 33 -37.31 -22.59 -31.89
CA PHE A 33 -37.42 -21.33 -31.15
C PHE A 33 -36.37 -21.19 -30.04
N VAL A 34 -35.95 -22.28 -29.41
CA VAL A 34 -34.84 -22.29 -28.46
C VAL A 34 -33.54 -21.94 -29.14
N ALA A 35 -33.23 -22.55 -30.29
CA ALA A 35 -32.02 -22.25 -31.05
C ALA A 35 -31.98 -20.78 -31.52
N GLU A 36 -33.09 -20.25 -32.06
CA GLU A 36 -33.23 -18.83 -32.39
C GLU A 36 -33.01 -17.93 -31.15
N GLY A 37 -33.59 -18.31 -30.01
CA GLY A 37 -33.45 -17.58 -28.75
C GLY A 37 -32.01 -17.59 -28.22
N ILE A 38 -31.29 -18.71 -28.32
CA ILE A 38 -29.88 -18.82 -27.92
C ILE A 38 -29.01 -17.92 -28.80
N LEU A 39 -29.21 -17.91 -30.12
CA LEU A 39 -28.48 -17.02 -31.03
C LEU A 39 -28.74 -15.54 -30.69
N ALA A 40 -29.99 -15.17 -30.41
CA ALA A 40 -30.32 -13.82 -29.96
C ALA A 40 -29.68 -13.48 -28.60
N LEU A 41 -29.57 -14.45 -27.69
CA LEU A 41 -28.90 -14.30 -26.39
C LEU A 41 -27.39 -14.06 -26.55
N GLU A 42 -26.72 -14.79 -27.44
CA GLU A 42 -25.31 -14.59 -27.78
C GLU A 42 -25.05 -13.19 -28.37
N ASP A 43 -25.99 -12.72 -29.20
CA ASP A 43 -26.04 -11.36 -29.74
C ASP A 43 -26.42 -10.28 -28.69
N LYS A 44 -26.72 -10.68 -27.44
CA LYS A 44 -27.19 -9.82 -26.34
C LYS A 44 -28.52 -9.12 -26.62
N LYS A 45 -29.32 -9.62 -27.57
CA LYS A 45 -30.69 -9.17 -27.86
C LYS A 45 -31.65 -9.86 -26.92
N TYR A 46 -31.57 -9.51 -25.64
CA TYR A 46 -32.25 -10.24 -24.57
C TYR A 46 -33.79 -10.29 -24.72
N ASP A 47 -34.42 -9.22 -25.21
CA ASP A 47 -35.87 -9.20 -25.39
C ASP A 47 -36.32 -10.12 -26.54
N GLU A 48 -35.54 -10.17 -27.64
CA GLU A 48 -35.78 -11.10 -28.75
C GLU A 48 -35.57 -12.56 -28.31
N ALA A 49 -34.51 -12.81 -27.53
CA ALA A 49 -34.25 -14.12 -26.94
C ALA A 49 -35.42 -14.59 -26.07
N LEU A 50 -35.92 -13.71 -25.20
CA LEU A 50 -37.07 -14.00 -24.33
C LEU A 50 -38.34 -14.29 -25.11
N GLU A 51 -38.59 -13.60 -26.22
CA GLU A 51 -39.73 -13.90 -27.09
C GLU A 51 -39.57 -15.27 -27.76
N GLY A 52 -38.38 -15.62 -28.24
CA GLY A 52 -38.06 -16.96 -28.74
C GLY A 52 -38.35 -18.04 -27.70
N PHE A 53 -37.81 -17.90 -26.48
CA PHE A 53 -38.07 -18.85 -25.40
C PHE A 53 -39.53 -18.89 -24.98
N ARG A 54 -40.24 -17.75 -24.99
CA ARG A 54 -41.68 -17.70 -24.72
C ARG A 54 -42.46 -18.50 -25.76
N ARG A 55 -42.12 -18.40 -27.05
CA ARG A 55 -42.72 -19.19 -28.12
C ARG A 55 -42.43 -20.68 -27.95
N ALA A 56 -41.19 -21.05 -27.61
CA ALA A 56 -40.83 -22.42 -27.27
C ALA A 56 -41.69 -22.97 -26.12
N LEU A 57 -41.84 -22.20 -25.04
CA LEU A 57 -42.64 -22.59 -23.87
C LEU A 57 -44.15 -22.61 -24.11
N GLN A 58 -44.65 -21.92 -25.13
CA GLN A 58 -46.05 -22.05 -25.57
C GLN A 58 -46.30 -23.38 -26.29
N ARG A 59 -45.31 -23.87 -27.04
CA ARG A 59 -45.36 -25.19 -27.70
C ARG A 59 -45.14 -26.31 -26.69
N GLU A 60 -44.11 -26.17 -25.87
CA GLU A 60 -43.68 -27.15 -24.88
C GLU A 60 -43.45 -26.48 -23.52
N PRO A 61 -44.48 -26.39 -22.66
CA PRO A 61 -44.37 -25.71 -21.38
C PRO A 61 -43.29 -26.29 -20.45
N GLY A 62 -42.94 -27.57 -20.61
CA GLY A 62 -41.93 -28.28 -19.83
C GLY A 62 -40.52 -28.26 -20.43
N HIS A 63 -40.26 -27.53 -21.51
CA HIS A 63 -38.97 -27.55 -22.19
C HIS A 63 -37.87 -26.96 -21.30
N VAL A 64 -37.01 -27.82 -20.76
CA VAL A 64 -36.03 -27.46 -19.72
C VAL A 64 -35.02 -26.43 -20.22
N GLU A 65 -34.53 -26.60 -21.44
CA GLU A 65 -33.56 -25.69 -22.06
C GLU A 65 -34.14 -24.30 -22.28
N ALA A 66 -35.38 -24.18 -22.79
CA ALA A 66 -36.10 -22.92 -22.91
C ALA A 66 -36.31 -22.23 -21.54
N LEU A 67 -36.70 -22.99 -20.50
CA LEU A 67 -36.83 -22.45 -19.13
C LEU A 67 -35.50 -21.96 -18.58
N TYR A 68 -34.42 -22.72 -18.81
CA TYR A 68 -33.07 -22.38 -18.39
C TYR A 68 -32.56 -21.11 -19.05
N TYR A 69 -32.58 -21.04 -20.39
CA TYR A 69 -32.06 -19.88 -21.11
C TYR A 69 -32.94 -18.64 -20.95
N ALA A 70 -34.27 -18.79 -20.78
CA ALA A 70 -35.11 -17.67 -20.37
C ALA A 70 -34.71 -17.12 -19.00
N GLY A 71 -34.40 -18.01 -18.04
CA GLY A 71 -33.84 -17.62 -16.75
C GLY A 71 -32.50 -16.89 -16.87
N VAL A 72 -31.57 -17.40 -17.70
CA VAL A 72 -30.27 -16.77 -17.97
C VAL A 72 -30.45 -15.37 -18.61
N ALA A 73 -31.33 -15.24 -19.60
CA ALA A 73 -31.62 -13.97 -20.25
C ALA A 73 -32.19 -12.94 -19.27
N LEU A 74 -33.12 -13.34 -18.39
CA LEU A 74 -33.65 -12.48 -17.34
C LEU A 74 -32.59 -12.08 -16.31
N MET A 75 -31.69 -13.00 -15.93
CA MET A 75 -30.55 -12.69 -15.06
C MET A 75 -29.63 -11.64 -15.68
N ALA A 76 -29.35 -11.75 -16.99
CA ALA A 76 -28.57 -10.76 -17.72
C ALA A 76 -29.24 -9.37 -17.78
N GLN A 77 -30.58 -9.31 -17.73
CA GLN A 77 -31.34 -8.07 -17.58
C GLN A 77 -31.50 -7.60 -16.11
N ASN A 78 -30.84 -8.24 -15.14
CA ASN A 78 -31.01 -8.01 -13.69
C ASN A 78 -32.44 -8.26 -13.17
N LYS A 79 -33.24 -9.07 -13.88
CA LYS A 79 -34.62 -9.45 -13.51
C LYS A 79 -34.66 -10.78 -12.74
N ALA A 80 -33.90 -10.89 -11.66
CA ALA A 80 -33.77 -12.13 -10.89
C ALA A 80 -35.10 -12.67 -10.34
N ALA A 81 -36.04 -11.77 -10.01
CA ALA A 81 -37.37 -12.13 -9.49
C ALA A 81 -38.22 -12.90 -10.52
N GLU A 82 -38.06 -12.58 -11.81
CA GLU A 82 -38.75 -13.27 -12.91
C GLU A 82 -37.99 -14.55 -13.33
N ALA A 83 -36.66 -14.55 -13.20
CA ALA A 83 -35.81 -15.69 -13.54
C ALA A 83 -36.01 -16.89 -12.59
N ALA A 84 -36.06 -16.64 -11.28
CA ALA A 84 -36.16 -17.68 -10.26
C ALA A 84 -37.29 -18.70 -10.49
N PRO A 85 -38.57 -18.30 -10.74
CA PRO A 85 -39.65 -19.27 -10.95
C PRO A 85 -39.47 -20.14 -12.21
N LEU A 86 -38.84 -19.62 -13.26
CA LEU A 86 -38.54 -20.40 -14.47
C LEU A 86 -37.46 -21.44 -14.19
N LEU A 87 -36.40 -21.04 -13.49
CA LEU A 87 -35.30 -21.92 -13.09
C LEU A 87 -35.75 -22.97 -12.06
N GLU A 88 -36.64 -22.62 -11.12
CA GLU A 88 -37.30 -23.57 -10.21
C GLU A 88 -38.12 -24.61 -10.99
N ARG A 89 -38.83 -24.20 -12.04
CA ARG A 89 -39.58 -25.11 -12.89
C ARG A 89 -38.64 -26.03 -13.68
N ALA A 90 -37.57 -25.50 -14.26
CA ALA A 90 -36.54 -26.29 -14.93
C ALA A 90 -35.93 -27.32 -13.97
N ARG A 91 -35.64 -26.92 -12.74
CA ARG A 91 -35.08 -27.77 -11.68
C ARG A 91 -36.02 -28.89 -11.25
N ARG A 92 -37.33 -28.63 -11.18
CA ARG A 92 -38.34 -29.66 -10.88
C ARG A 92 -38.42 -30.73 -11.96
N ILE A 93 -38.20 -30.37 -13.22
CA ILE A 93 -38.26 -31.29 -14.37
C ILE A 93 -36.94 -32.06 -14.51
N SER A 94 -35.80 -31.39 -14.33
CA SER A 94 -34.46 -31.97 -14.38
C SER A 94 -33.65 -31.67 -13.10
N PRO A 95 -33.83 -32.46 -12.02
CA PRO A 95 -33.19 -32.23 -10.73
C PRO A 95 -31.67 -32.37 -10.74
N GLU A 96 -31.12 -33.13 -11.68
CA GLU A 96 -29.67 -33.44 -11.76
C GLU A 96 -28.89 -32.39 -12.58
N GLU A 97 -29.57 -31.48 -13.28
CA GLU A 97 -28.91 -30.54 -14.19
C GLU A 97 -28.18 -29.42 -13.42
N MET A 98 -26.85 -29.48 -13.38
CA MET A 98 -26.03 -28.58 -12.57
C MET A 98 -26.02 -27.15 -13.10
N ALA A 99 -26.18 -26.95 -14.41
CA ALA A 99 -26.26 -25.60 -14.97
C ALA A 99 -27.52 -24.87 -14.46
N VAL A 100 -28.66 -25.56 -14.42
CA VAL A 100 -29.91 -25.03 -13.86
C VAL A 100 -29.77 -24.75 -12.37
N ALA A 101 -29.14 -25.67 -11.62
CA ALA A 101 -28.83 -25.48 -10.21
C ALA A 101 -28.04 -24.19 -9.96
N TYR A 102 -26.97 -24.01 -10.72
CA TYR A 102 -26.06 -22.90 -10.57
C TYR A 102 -26.78 -21.58 -10.81
N GLN A 103 -27.48 -21.46 -11.94
CA GLN A 103 -28.26 -20.25 -12.26
C GLN A 103 -29.37 -19.97 -11.25
N LEU A 104 -30.06 -21.00 -10.75
CA LEU A 104 -31.05 -20.84 -9.69
C LEU A 104 -30.42 -20.32 -8.40
N GLY A 105 -29.27 -20.86 -8.02
CA GLY A 105 -28.49 -20.39 -6.88
C GLY A 105 -28.06 -18.93 -7.01
N LEU A 106 -27.62 -18.51 -8.21
CA LEU A 106 -27.31 -17.11 -8.51
C LEU A 106 -28.55 -16.21 -8.45
N ALA A 107 -29.69 -16.66 -8.96
CA ALA A 107 -30.95 -15.92 -8.87
C ALA A 107 -31.37 -15.71 -7.41
N TYR A 108 -31.31 -16.75 -6.57
CA TYR A 108 -31.56 -16.62 -5.13
C TYR A 108 -30.56 -15.69 -4.44
N PHE A 109 -29.27 -15.76 -4.82
CA PHE A 109 -28.25 -14.86 -4.29
C PHE A 109 -28.57 -13.39 -4.60
N SER A 110 -28.92 -13.06 -5.84
CA SER A 110 -29.30 -11.71 -6.28
C SER A 110 -30.58 -11.20 -5.60
N LEU A 111 -31.47 -12.10 -5.19
CA LEU A 111 -32.68 -11.80 -4.41
C LEU A 111 -32.43 -11.72 -2.90
N ASN A 112 -31.18 -11.86 -2.45
CA ASN A 112 -30.81 -11.97 -1.02
C ASN A 112 -31.48 -13.15 -0.29
N ARG A 113 -31.97 -14.15 -1.03
CA ARG A 113 -32.53 -15.42 -0.52
C ARG A 113 -31.40 -16.40 -0.22
N TYR A 114 -30.54 -16.01 0.73
CA TYR A 114 -29.24 -16.64 0.93
C TYR A 114 -29.30 -18.09 1.45
N ASP A 115 -30.29 -18.44 2.27
CA ASP A 115 -30.44 -19.81 2.76
C ASP A 115 -30.80 -20.77 1.62
N GLU A 116 -31.65 -20.35 0.69
CA GLU A 116 -32.02 -21.13 -0.49
C GLU A 116 -30.87 -21.21 -1.50
N ALA A 117 -30.17 -20.08 -1.71
CA ALA A 117 -28.96 -20.05 -2.53
C ALA A 117 -27.90 -21.03 -2.01
N GLN A 118 -27.70 -21.10 -0.69
CA GLN A 118 -26.70 -21.98 -0.10
C GLN A 118 -26.98 -23.45 -0.38
N VAL A 119 -28.22 -23.91 -0.19
CA VAL A 119 -28.57 -25.32 -0.41
C VAL A 119 -28.24 -25.73 -1.85
N VAL A 120 -28.60 -24.90 -2.82
CA VAL A 120 -28.39 -25.22 -4.24
C VAL A 120 -26.92 -25.07 -4.64
N LEU A 121 -26.25 -23.98 -4.27
CA LEU A 121 -24.86 -23.72 -4.66
C LEU A 121 -23.86 -24.67 -3.97
N GLU A 122 -24.11 -25.10 -2.72
CA GLU A 122 -23.27 -26.11 -2.07
C GLU A 122 -23.38 -27.48 -2.75
N HIS A 123 -24.56 -27.81 -3.29
CA HIS A 123 -24.71 -29.02 -4.11
C HIS A 123 -23.85 -28.94 -5.37
N VAL A 124 -23.89 -27.81 -6.09
CA VAL A 124 -23.06 -27.58 -7.28
C VAL A 124 -21.57 -27.64 -6.91
N PHE A 125 -21.16 -26.99 -5.82
CA PHE A 125 -19.77 -26.91 -5.40
C PHE A 125 -19.18 -28.27 -4.99
N ARG A 126 -20.00 -29.17 -4.43
CA ARG A 126 -19.56 -30.55 -4.16
C ARG A 126 -19.26 -31.33 -5.44
N ARG A 127 -19.94 -31.02 -6.54
CA ARG A 127 -19.77 -31.70 -7.82
C ARG A 127 -18.60 -31.12 -8.63
N ASP A 128 -18.52 -29.80 -8.71
CA ASP A 128 -17.44 -29.08 -9.38
C ASP A 128 -17.02 -27.84 -8.58
N PRO A 129 -16.01 -27.96 -7.70
CA PRO A 129 -15.46 -26.82 -6.97
C PRO A 129 -14.77 -25.78 -7.86
N GLY A 130 -14.40 -26.15 -9.09
CA GLY A 130 -13.62 -25.33 -10.01
C GLY A 130 -14.47 -24.50 -10.97
N LEU A 131 -15.80 -24.65 -10.92
CA LEU A 131 -16.73 -23.87 -11.74
C LEU A 131 -16.49 -22.37 -11.57
N ASP A 132 -16.49 -21.65 -12.69
CA ASP A 132 -16.19 -20.22 -12.71
C ASP A 132 -17.10 -19.45 -11.75
N SER A 133 -16.50 -18.60 -10.92
CA SER A 133 -17.16 -17.75 -9.91
C SER A 133 -17.86 -18.48 -8.75
N LEU A 134 -18.08 -19.79 -8.80
CA LEU A 134 -18.83 -20.53 -7.79
C LEU A 134 -18.19 -20.46 -6.39
N GLY A 135 -16.87 -20.58 -6.31
CA GLY A 135 -16.15 -20.53 -5.03
C GLY A 135 -16.34 -19.20 -4.28
N TYR A 136 -16.55 -18.10 -5.00
CA TYR A 136 -16.92 -16.82 -4.40
C TYR A 136 -18.28 -16.89 -3.70
N TYR A 137 -19.33 -17.34 -4.41
CA TYR A 137 -20.68 -17.37 -3.85
C TYR A 137 -20.78 -18.31 -2.65
N VAL A 138 -20.22 -19.52 -2.75
CA VAL A 138 -20.21 -20.46 -1.62
C VAL A 138 -19.36 -19.92 -0.46
N GLY A 139 -18.18 -19.36 -0.74
CA GLY A 139 -17.33 -18.78 0.28
C GLY A 139 -18.01 -17.61 1.01
N TYR A 140 -18.71 -16.74 0.27
CA TYR A 140 -19.47 -15.62 0.85
C TYR A 140 -20.60 -16.11 1.77
N LEU A 141 -21.36 -17.13 1.34
CA LEU A 141 -22.45 -17.70 2.14
C LEU A 141 -21.94 -18.33 3.44
N ARG A 142 -20.82 -19.06 3.38
CA ARG A 142 -20.16 -19.62 4.58
C ARG A 142 -19.62 -18.54 5.50
N TYR A 143 -18.99 -17.51 4.95
CA TYR A 143 -18.49 -16.37 5.71
C TYR A 143 -19.62 -15.69 6.49
N ARG A 144 -20.78 -15.49 5.85
CA ARG A 144 -21.97 -14.92 6.51
C ARG A 144 -22.52 -15.78 7.65
N LYS A 145 -22.36 -17.10 7.58
CA LYS A 145 -22.73 -18.04 8.66
C LYS A 145 -21.66 -18.15 9.75
N GLY A 146 -20.54 -17.44 9.64
CA GLY A 146 -19.43 -17.51 10.59
C GLY A 146 -18.47 -18.68 10.36
N ASP A 147 -18.69 -19.50 9.34
CA ASP A 147 -17.76 -20.57 8.94
C ASP A 147 -16.60 -19.97 8.12
N HIS A 148 -15.70 -19.27 8.80
CA HIS A 148 -14.57 -18.59 8.17
C HIS A 148 -13.55 -19.56 7.56
N GLN A 149 -13.41 -20.76 8.14
CA GLN A 149 -12.50 -21.78 7.64
C GLN A 149 -13.05 -22.43 6.36
N GLY A 150 -14.33 -22.82 6.34
CA GLY A 150 -14.98 -23.34 5.16
C GLY A 150 -15.15 -22.29 4.06
N ALA A 151 -15.29 -21.01 4.42
CA ALA A 151 -15.26 -19.89 3.47
C ALA A 151 -13.89 -19.78 2.77
N LEU A 152 -12.79 -19.80 3.55
CA LEU A 152 -11.44 -19.76 3.01
C LEU A 152 -11.15 -20.93 2.05
N GLN A 153 -11.65 -22.13 2.37
CA GLN A 153 -11.53 -23.28 1.47
C GLN A 153 -12.25 -23.05 0.14
N ALA A 154 -13.49 -22.55 0.18
CA ALA A 154 -14.27 -22.28 -1.03
C ALA A 154 -13.64 -21.17 -1.90
N PHE A 155 -13.18 -20.08 -1.28
CA PHE A 155 -12.50 -19.00 -2.00
C PHE A 155 -11.20 -19.47 -2.69
N ARG A 156 -10.45 -20.38 -2.05
CA ARG A 156 -9.21 -20.94 -2.64
C ARG A 156 -9.46 -21.99 -3.72
N ALA A 157 -10.54 -22.75 -3.60
CA ALA A 157 -10.91 -23.77 -4.59
C ALA A 157 -11.47 -23.15 -5.88
N GLY A 158 -12.19 -22.02 -5.74
CA GLY A 158 -12.81 -21.33 -6.86
C GLY A 158 -11.82 -20.75 -7.86
N ARG A 159 -12.23 -20.74 -9.13
CA ARG A 159 -11.57 -20.00 -10.21
C ARG A 159 -12.57 -18.99 -10.76
N THR A 160 -12.07 -17.88 -11.28
CA THR A 160 -12.92 -16.89 -11.94
C THR A 160 -12.13 -16.16 -13.00
N THR A 161 -12.75 -15.98 -14.15
CA THR A 161 -12.29 -15.14 -15.25
C THR A 161 -12.85 -13.71 -15.15
N ASP A 162 -13.93 -13.51 -14.39
CA ASP A 162 -14.47 -12.19 -14.09
C ASP A 162 -13.55 -11.44 -13.11
N PRO A 163 -12.95 -10.30 -13.51
CA PRO A 163 -12.12 -9.48 -12.63
C PRO A 163 -12.85 -8.93 -11.40
N ASN A 164 -14.16 -8.69 -11.48
CA ASN A 164 -15.00 -8.21 -10.36
C ASN A 164 -15.14 -9.28 -9.30
N ILE A 165 -15.47 -10.50 -9.72
CA ILE A 165 -15.56 -11.63 -8.81
C ILE A 165 -14.17 -11.99 -8.28
N ALA A 166 -13.11 -11.88 -9.08
CA ALA A 166 -11.74 -12.11 -8.62
C ALA A 166 -11.35 -11.13 -7.50
N GLN A 167 -11.65 -9.84 -7.69
CA GLN A 167 -11.41 -8.83 -6.67
C GLN A 167 -12.24 -9.10 -5.40
N LEU A 168 -13.54 -9.36 -5.54
CA LEU A 168 -14.42 -9.63 -4.41
C LEU A 168 -13.96 -10.88 -3.63
N THR A 169 -13.58 -11.94 -4.33
CA THR A 169 -13.04 -13.17 -3.73
C THR A 169 -11.84 -12.87 -2.85
N ARG A 170 -10.86 -12.10 -3.35
CA ARG A 170 -9.67 -11.71 -2.58
C ARG A 170 -10.01 -10.84 -1.37
N PHE A 171 -10.92 -9.88 -1.55
CA PHE A 171 -11.40 -9.02 -0.48
C PHE A 171 -12.05 -9.83 0.66
N TYR A 172 -12.99 -10.72 0.34
CA TYR A 172 -13.66 -11.56 1.35
C TYR A 172 -12.75 -12.65 1.92
N THR A 173 -11.76 -13.13 1.16
CA THR A 173 -10.69 -13.99 1.69
C THR A 173 -9.92 -13.26 2.79
N GLY A 174 -9.58 -11.99 2.56
CA GLY A 174 -8.94 -11.14 3.56
C GLY A 174 -9.79 -10.97 4.83
N LEU A 175 -11.09 -10.70 4.68
CA LEU A 175 -12.01 -10.61 5.82
C LEU A 175 -12.10 -11.92 6.61
N ALA A 176 -12.22 -13.07 5.93
CA ALA A 176 -12.25 -14.38 6.57
C ALA A 176 -10.95 -14.67 7.34
N LEU A 177 -9.80 -14.36 6.75
CA LEU A 177 -8.48 -14.53 7.40
C LEU A 177 -8.34 -13.65 8.65
N ASN A 178 -8.80 -12.40 8.59
CA ASN A 178 -8.76 -11.51 9.74
C ASN A 178 -9.68 -11.99 10.87
N ALA A 179 -10.87 -12.50 10.54
CA ALA A 179 -11.77 -13.10 11.53
C ALA A 179 -11.15 -14.33 12.22
N MET A 180 -10.22 -15.01 11.55
CA MET A 180 -9.40 -16.11 12.11
C MET A 180 -8.12 -15.64 12.81
N GLY A 181 -7.91 -14.33 12.98
CA GLY A 181 -6.71 -13.74 13.62
C GLY A 181 -5.47 -13.70 12.74
N MET A 182 -5.58 -14.03 11.44
CA MET A 182 -4.45 -14.07 10.50
C MET A 182 -4.25 -12.73 9.78
N SER A 183 -4.12 -11.62 10.53
CA SER A 183 -4.10 -10.25 10.00
C SER A 183 -3.06 -9.99 8.92
N ARG A 184 -1.88 -10.63 9.01
CA ARG A 184 -0.83 -10.49 7.98
C ARG A 184 -1.27 -11.07 6.63
N GLN A 185 -1.86 -12.27 6.65
CA GLN A 185 -2.37 -12.90 5.43
C GLN A 185 -3.59 -12.13 4.90
N ALA A 186 -4.44 -11.65 5.82
CA ALA A 186 -5.59 -10.83 5.49
C ALA A 186 -5.19 -9.56 4.71
N ALA A 187 -4.20 -8.80 5.22
CA ALA A 187 -3.70 -7.60 4.56
C ALA A 187 -3.15 -7.89 3.16
N ALA A 188 -2.43 -9.01 2.99
CA ALA A 188 -1.87 -9.41 1.70
C ALA A 188 -2.96 -9.74 0.67
N GLU A 189 -4.03 -10.45 1.07
CA GLU A 189 -5.16 -10.76 0.17
C GLU A 189 -5.91 -9.49 -0.27
N VAL A 190 -6.11 -8.55 0.65
CA VAL A 190 -6.75 -7.25 0.34
C VAL A 190 -5.88 -6.39 -0.57
N GLU A 191 -4.55 -6.44 -0.38
CA GLU A 191 -3.61 -5.78 -1.29
C GLU A 191 -3.70 -6.36 -2.71
N GLN A 192 -3.82 -7.69 -2.85
CA GLN A 192 -4.07 -8.31 -4.17
C GLN A 192 -5.42 -7.87 -4.76
N ALA A 193 -6.47 -7.74 -3.94
CA ALA A 193 -7.76 -7.22 -4.40
C ALA A 193 -7.64 -5.79 -4.97
N LEU A 194 -6.84 -4.93 -4.33
CA LEU A 194 -6.57 -3.56 -4.80
C LEU A 194 -5.77 -3.54 -6.11
N ARG A 195 -4.81 -4.47 -6.27
CA ARG A 195 -4.02 -4.58 -7.50
C ARG A 195 -4.82 -5.07 -8.70
N LEU A 196 -5.81 -5.94 -8.49
CA LEU A 196 -6.68 -6.44 -9.55
C LEU A 196 -7.52 -5.32 -10.17
N GLN A 197 -8.12 -4.47 -9.33
CA GLN A 197 -8.90 -3.33 -9.78
C GLN A 197 -8.69 -2.08 -8.91
N PRO A 198 -7.66 -1.28 -9.23
CA PRO A 198 -7.31 -0.08 -8.47
C PRO A 198 -8.40 1.01 -8.47
N ALA A 199 -9.22 1.06 -9.53
CA ALA A 199 -10.27 2.08 -9.73
C ALA A 199 -11.69 1.55 -9.50
N SER A 200 -11.85 0.55 -8.64
CA SER A 200 -13.17 -0.02 -8.28
C SER A 200 -13.84 0.75 -7.14
N PRO A 201 -15.19 0.72 -7.04
CA PRO A 201 -15.90 1.24 -5.85
C PRO A 201 -15.44 0.59 -4.53
N LEU A 202 -14.88 -0.62 -4.60
CA LEU A 202 -14.36 -1.36 -3.46
C LEU A 202 -12.98 -0.86 -3.01
N ALA A 203 -12.24 -0.10 -3.83
CA ALA A 203 -10.85 0.27 -3.54
C ALA A 203 -10.72 1.09 -2.25
N GLY A 204 -11.58 2.10 -2.05
CA GLY A 204 -11.57 2.91 -0.81
C GLY A 204 -11.81 2.07 0.46
N PRO A 205 -12.90 1.29 0.53
CA PRO A 205 -13.12 0.34 1.62
C PRO A 205 -11.97 -0.66 1.83
N ALA A 206 -11.43 -1.24 0.75
CA ALA A 206 -10.34 -2.19 0.81
C ALA A 206 -9.05 -1.56 1.34
N GLU A 207 -8.74 -0.32 0.98
CA GLU A 207 -7.57 0.38 1.48
C GLU A 207 -7.67 0.65 2.99
N ARG A 208 -8.83 1.10 3.48
CA ARG A 208 -9.07 1.28 4.92
C ARG A 208 -8.93 -0.04 5.69
N LEU A 209 -9.48 -1.11 5.13
CA LEU A 209 -9.40 -2.44 5.73
C LEU A 209 -7.94 -2.94 5.78
N ARG A 210 -7.19 -2.77 4.69
CA ARG A 210 -5.77 -3.10 4.61
C ARG A 210 -4.95 -2.36 5.67
N GLN A 211 -5.22 -1.07 5.87
CA GLN A 211 -4.58 -0.26 6.91
C GLN A 211 -4.90 -0.79 8.31
N SER A 212 -6.18 -1.07 8.60
CA SER A 212 -6.59 -1.67 9.87
C SER A 212 -5.94 -3.04 10.13
N PHE A 213 -5.79 -3.87 9.09
CA PHE A 213 -5.08 -5.15 9.19
C PHE A 213 -3.56 -4.99 9.39
N ALA A 214 -2.98 -3.92 8.84
CA ALA A 214 -1.57 -3.59 9.06
C ALA A 214 -1.32 -3.09 10.49
N GLU A 215 -2.24 -2.29 11.05
CA GLU A 215 -2.17 -1.86 12.46
C GLU A 215 -2.28 -3.04 13.42
N SER A 216 -3.14 -4.02 13.13
CA SER A 216 -3.22 -5.24 13.93
C SER A 216 -1.99 -6.16 13.77
N ARG A 217 -1.26 -6.05 12.66
CA ARG A 217 0.04 -6.73 12.45
C ARG A 217 1.14 -6.16 13.36
N ASP A 218 1.12 -4.86 13.63
CA ASP A 218 2.11 -4.18 14.48
C ASP A 218 1.89 -4.45 15.98
N ALA A 219 0.83 -5.17 16.34
CA ALA A 219 0.60 -5.68 17.69
C ALA A 219 1.48 -6.90 18.05
N GLU A 220 2.03 -7.62 17.06
CA GLU A 220 2.80 -8.85 17.31
C GLU A 220 4.30 -8.63 17.57
N TRP A 221 4.90 -7.55 17.06
CA TRP A 221 6.34 -7.30 17.23
C TRP A 221 6.61 -6.10 18.12
N ARG A 222 7.04 -6.37 19.35
CA ARG A 222 7.29 -5.33 20.36
C ARG A 222 8.71 -4.74 20.31
N LEU A 223 9.66 -5.30 19.53
CA LEU A 223 11.08 -4.93 19.55
C LEU A 223 11.59 -4.32 18.22
N HIS A 224 11.62 -3.02 18.05
CA HIS A 224 12.20 -2.42 16.85
C HIS A 224 13.73 -2.31 16.97
N ALA A 225 14.47 -2.79 15.97
CA ALA A 225 15.93 -2.72 15.94
C ALA A 225 16.41 -2.15 14.60
N SER A 226 17.34 -1.18 14.64
CA SER A 226 17.98 -0.62 13.46
C SER A 226 19.47 -0.45 13.66
N LEU A 227 20.26 -0.86 12.66
CA LEU A 227 21.71 -0.70 12.61
C LEU A 227 22.04 0.14 11.38
N ARG A 228 22.85 1.19 11.57
CA ARG A 228 23.39 2.00 10.46
C ARG A 228 24.90 2.01 10.56
N LEU A 229 25.54 1.83 9.41
CA LEU A 229 26.98 1.89 9.25
C LEU A 229 27.25 2.90 8.13
N GLY A 230 28.28 3.72 8.30
CA GLY A 230 28.63 4.74 7.31
C GLY A 230 30.08 5.15 7.41
N GLY A 231 30.51 5.97 6.46
CA GLY A 231 31.80 6.65 6.49
C GLY A 231 31.62 8.13 6.25
N TYR A 232 32.58 8.93 6.70
CA TYR A 232 32.66 10.35 6.44
C TYR A 232 34.08 10.73 6.06
N PHE A 233 34.18 11.82 5.31
CA PHE A 233 35.44 12.43 4.94
C PHE A 233 35.37 13.91 5.35
N ASP A 234 36.35 14.35 6.12
CA ASP A 234 36.48 15.73 6.58
C ASP A 234 37.74 16.35 5.97
N ASP A 235 37.57 17.47 5.26
CA ASP A 235 38.62 18.25 4.61
C ASP A 235 38.95 19.57 5.34
N ASN A 236 38.35 19.81 6.51
CA ASN A 236 38.35 21.09 7.23
C ASN A 236 38.92 21.02 8.65
N VAL A 237 39.78 20.03 8.95
CA VAL A 237 40.34 19.88 10.30
C VAL A 237 41.44 20.91 10.61
N ASN A 238 41.05 22.18 10.80
CA ASN A 238 41.93 23.24 11.27
C ASN A 238 41.69 23.49 12.76
N ALA A 239 42.23 22.63 13.63
CA ALA A 239 42.40 23.02 15.03
C ALA A 239 43.74 23.74 15.15
N ARG A 240 43.72 25.06 15.40
CA ARG A 240 44.92 25.80 15.82
C ARG A 240 45.12 25.56 17.31
N PRO A 241 46.04 24.69 17.75
CA PRO A 241 46.24 24.46 19.18
C PRO A 241 46.72 25.75 19.85
N SER A 242 46.24 26.02 21.07
CA SER A 242 46.83 27.04 21.93
C SER A 242 48.25 26.59 22.32
N ALA A 243 49.15 27.56 22.55
CA ALA A 243 50.59 27.35 22.63
C ALA A 243 51.10 26.63 23.90
N HIS A 244 50.30 25.79 24.56
CA HIS A 244 50.76 25.01 25.71
C HIS A 244 51.38 23.67 25.28
N PRO A 245 52.63 23.35 25.67
CA PRO A 245 53.45 22.37 24.95
C PRO A 245 53.28 20.89 25.39
N SER A 246 52.22 20.51 26.10
CA SER A 246 52.24 19.27 26.88
C SER A 246 51.15 18.23 26.56
N SER A 247 50.53 18.22 25.37
CA SER A 247 49.63 17.10 24.99
C SER A 247 49.91 16.54 23.60
N ASP A 248 49.82 15.22 23.45
CA ASP A 248 50.04 14.49 22.19
C ASP A 248 49.09 14.96 21.07
N THR A 249 47.89 15.40 21.44
CA THR A 249 46.91 16.01 20.52
C THR A 249 47.45 17.28 19.86
N VAL A 250 48.25 18.10 20.55
CA VAL A 250 48.86 19.31 19.98
C VAL A 250 49.89 18.98 18.90
N ASN A 251 50.65 17.89 19.07
CA ASN A 251 51.62 17.43 18.08
C ASN A 251 50.93 16.85 16.83
N ALA A 252 49.81 16.14 17.01
CA ALA A 252 49.00 15.63 15.89
C ALA A 252 48.37 16.76 15.06
N LEU A 253 47.93 17.84 15.72
CA LEU A 253 47.30 19.01 15.07
C LEU A 253 48.28 19.98 14.40
N ARG A 254 49.60 19.85 14.62
CA ARG A 254 50.62 20.68 13.96
C ARG A 254 50.98 20.21 12.55
N ARG A 255 50.58 19.00 12.15
CA ARG A 255 50.77 18.51 10.79
C ARG A 255 49.63 19.05 9.91
N PRO A 256 49.92 19.75 8.80
CA PRO A 256 48.92 20.31 7.90
C PRO A 256 48.29 19.23 7.00
N GLU A 257 47.79 18.16 7.61
CA GLU A 257 47.01 17.14 6.91
C GLU A 257 45.54 17.44 7.15
N ASN A 258 44.94 18.19 6.22
CA ASN A 258 43.58 18.69 6.34
C ASN A 258 42.51 17.64 6.01
N GLN A 259 42.90 16.41 5.71
CA GLN A 259 41.98 15.35 5.28
C GLN A 259 41.89 14.29 6.39
N SER A 260 40.70 13.79 6.69
CA SER A 260 40.55 12.59 7.50
C SER A 260 39.36 11.77 7.02
N TRP A 261 39.57 10.46 6.96
CA TRP A 261 38.49 9.49 6.77
C TRP A 261 38.09 8.95 8.13
N GLY A 262 36.79 8.79 8.34
CA GLY A 262 36.27 8.14 9.53
C GLY A 262 35.06 7.29 9.21
N GLU A 263 34.77 6.39 10.13
CA GLU A 263 33.65 5.47 10.11
C GLU A 263 32.65 5.89 11.18
N LEU A 264 31.38 5.59 10.97
CA LEU A 264 30.34 5.76 11.97
C LEU A 264 29.47 4.52 12.05
N ALA A 265 29.02 4.22 13.27
CA ALA A 265 28.05 3.16 13.52
C ALA A 265 26.98 3.67 14.48
N SER A 266 25.73 3.30 14.22
CA SER A 266 24.64 3.53 15.17
C SER A 266 23.71 2.33 15.27
N LEU A 267 23.32 2.03 16.50
CA LEU A 267 22.35 1.00 16.85
C LEU A 267 21.22 1.68 17.59
N ARG A 268 19.98 1.41 17.20
CA ARG A 268 18.78 1.82 17.94
C ARG A 268 17.90 0.62 18.19
N LEU A 269 17.54 0.43 19.45
CA LEU A 269 16.65 -0.61 19.94
C LEU A 269 15.47 0.06 20.65
N GLU A 270 14.25 -0.36 20.36
CA GLU A 270 13.03 0.13 21.02
C GLU A 270 12.15 -1.04 21.36
N TYR A 271 11.67 -1.10 22.59
CA TYR A 271 10.77 -2.15 23.06
C TYR A 271 9.50 -1.56 23.65
N ASP A 272 8.36 -1.88 23.04
CA ASP A 272 7.04 -1.52 23.52
C ASP A 272 6.61 -2.52 24.60
N TRP A 273 6.88 -2.21 25.87
CA TRP A 273 6.52 -3.14 26.95
C TRP A 273 5.01 -3.18 27.18
N LEU A 274 4.31 -2.05 26.95
CA LEU A 274 2.86 -1.90 27.15
C LEU A 274 2.23 -1.27 25.91
N LYS A 275 1.21 -1.93 25.36
CA LYS A 275 0.30 -1.42 24.33
C LYS A 275 -1.10 -1.89 24.71
N THR A 276 -1.81 -1.09 25.51
CA THR A 276 -3.16 -1.45 26.01
C THR A 276 -4.09 -0.24 25.96
N GLY A 277 -5.13 -0.32 25.13
CA GLY A 277 -6.09 0.77 24.95
C GLY A 277 -5.39 2.06 24.48
N PRO A 278 -5.61 3.22 25.15
CA PRO A 278 -4.99 4.48 24.75
C PRO A 278 -3.51 4.60 25.16
N TRP A 279 -2.96 3.65 25.93
CA TRP A 279 -1.62 3.75 26.52
C TRP A 279 -0.58 2.96 25.72
N THR A 280 0.55 3.60 25.47
CA THR A 280 1.77 2.97 24.96
C THR A 280 2.95 3.30 25.87
N SER A 281 3.78 2.31 26.19
CA SER A 281 5.03 2.51 26.93
C SER A 281 6.19 1.84 26.21
N THR A 282 7.21 2.63 25.93
CA THR A 282 8.36 2.24 25.10
C THR A 282 9.66 2.52 25.85
N VAL A 283 10.53 1.52 25.89
CA VAL A 283 11.91 1.67 26.36
C VAL A 283 12.83 1.68 25.14
N GLY A 284 13.66 2.71 25.02
CA GLY A 284 14.59 2.90 23.93
C GLY A 284 16.05 2.86 24.40
N TYR A 285 16.92 2.36 23.54
CA TYR A 285 18.36 2.50 23.67
C TYR A 285 18.95 2.86 22.31
N SER A 286 19.76 3.91 22.27
CA SER A 286 20.52 4.29 21.09
C SER A 286 22.00 4.34 21.45
N PHE A 287 22.81 3.70 20.61
CA PHE A 287 24.26 3.79 20.62
C PHE A 287 24.70 4.48 19.33
N PHE A 288 25.65 5.40 19.44
CA PHE A 288 26.28 6.05 18.29
C PHE A 288 27.77 6.14 18.55
N THR A 289 28.59 5.81 17.55
CA THR A 289 30.03 5.99 17.62
C THR A 289 30.58 6.54 16.32
N THR A 290 31.60 7.39 16.42
CA THR A 290 32.50 7.69 15.32
C THR A 290 33.87 7.08 15.59
N TYR A 291 34.54 6.65 14.52
CA TYR A 291 35.91 6.21 14.54
C TYR A 291 36.68 7.05 13.53
N ASN A 292 37.57 7.91 14.01
CA ASN A 292 38.44 8.73 13.20
C ASN A 292 39.83 8.11 13.22
N ASN A 293 40.26 7.61 12.06
CA ASN A 293 41.53 6.90 11.91
C ASN A 293 42.76 7.76 12.26
N ARG A 294 42.66 9.09 12.18
CA ARG A 294 43.79 10.01 12.40
C ARG A 294 43.70 10.80 13.70
N LEU A 295 42.49 11.04 14.18
CA LEU A 295 42.21 11.84 15.37
C LEU A 295 41.28 11.07 16.33
N PRO A 296 41.75 9.94 16.90
CA PRO A 296 40.94 9.12 17.78
C PRO A 296 40.50 9.86 19.05
N SER A 297 41.20 10.92 19.45
CA SER A 297 40.80 11.82 20.55
C SER A 297 39.51 12.61 20.28
N PHE A 298 39.05 12.64 19.03
CA PHE A 298 37.78 13.25 18.63
C PHE A 298 36.69 12.22 18.32
N ASN A 299 36.94 10.93 18.62
CA ASN A 299 35.91 9.91 18.51
C ASN A 299 34.81 10.19 19.51
N ILE A 300 33.58 10.23 19.02
CA ILE A 300 32.39 10.44 19.83
C ILE A 300 31.80 9.07 20.10
N ILE A 301 31.52 8.76 21.36
CA ILE A 301 30.75 7.58 21.74
C ILE A 301 29.58 8.07 22.59
N ASP A 302 28.36 7.79 22.14
CA ASP A 302 27.13 8.26 22.77
C ASP A 302 26.21 7.08 23.11
N HIS A 303 25.78 7.04 24.36
CA HIS A 303 24.78 6.10 24.85
C HIS A 303 23.56 6.90 25.32
N LEU A 304 22.40 6.64 24.72
CA LEU A 304 21.14 7.28 25.06
C LEU A 304 20.10 6.22 25.42
N GLY A 305 19.72 6.18 26.70
CA GLY A 305 18.58 5.42 27.18
C GLY A 305 17.35 6.31 27.28
N THR A 306 16.20 5.82 26.83
CA THR A 306 14.93 6.54 26.93
C THR A 306 13.82 5.66 27.49
N VAL A 307 12.92 6.26 28.24
CA VAL A 307 11.65 5.66 28.65
C VAL A 307 10.57 6.66 28.29
N THR A 308 9.61 6.23 27.49
CA THR A 308 8.51 7.06 27.03
C THR A 308 7.19 6.39 27.38
N VAL A 309 6.29 7.13 28.01
CA VAL A 309 4.91 6.72 28.21
C VAL A 309 4.04 7.72 27.47
N SER A 310 3.24 7.23 26.53
CA SER A 310 2.33 8.04 25.75
C SER A 310 0.89 7.57 25.95
N ARG A 311 -0.01 8.52 25.81
CA ARG A 311 -1.45 8.31 25.84
C ARG A 311 -2.08 9.06 24.67
N GLN A 312 -2.99 8.39 23.97
CA GLN A 312 -3.82 8.98 22.92
C GLN A 312 -5.24 9.13 23.44
N ASP A 313 -5.74 10.36 23.47
CA ASP A 313 -7.09 10.71 23.89
C ASP A 313 -7.80 11.54 22.80
N LEU A 314 -9.08 11.84 23.03
CA LEU A 314 -9.88 12.76 22.21
C LEU A 314 -10.31 13.94 23.07
N LEU A 315 -10.06 15.17 22.58
CA LEU A 315 -10.61 16.38 23.14
C LEU A 315 -11.75 16.86 22.23
N GLY A 316 -12.98 16.47 22.55
CA GLY A 316 -14.09 16.58 21.60
C GLY A 316 -13.89 15.61 20.44
N SER A 317 -13.77 16.13 19.22
CA SER A 317 -13.45 15.35 18.01
C SER A 317 -11.98 15.46 17.57
N MET A 318 -11.12 16.10 18.37
CA MET A 318 -9.72 16.36 18.04
C MET A 318 -8.80 15.35 18.74
N PRO A 319 -7.92 14.63 18.01
CA PRO A 319 -6.91 13.77 18.61
C PRO A 319 -5.93 14.55 19.48
N LEU A 320 -5.72 14.10 20.71
CA LEU A 320 -4.72 14.61 21.64
C LEU A 320 -3.72 13.49 21.95
N ILE A 321 -2.44 13.74 21.67
CA ILE A 321 -1.35 12.83 22.03
C ILE A 321 -0.56 13.48 23.14
N SER A 322 -0.58 12.88 24.34
CA SER A 322 0.21 13.34 25.48
C SER A 322 1.27 12.32 25.82
N SER A 323 2.48 12.76 26.10
CA SER A 323 3.61 11.87 26.39
C SER A 323 4.52 12.45 27.45
N VAL A 324 5.06 11.54 28.26
CA VAL A 324 6.11 11.81 29.24
C VAL A 324 7.32 10.99 28.83
N GLN A 325 8.47 11.64 28.72
CA GLN A 325 9.72 11.01 28.35
C GLN A 325 10.79 11.34 29.38
N TYR A 326 11.48 10.30 29.83
CA TYR A 326 12.76 10.43 30.52
C TYR A 326 13.88 9.93 29.62
N ALA A 327 14.98 10.67 29.57
CA ALA A 327 16.16 10.33 28.80
C ALA A 327 17.41 10.49 29.66
N TYR A 328 18.30 9.49 29.58
CA TYR A 328 19.63 9.53 30.15
C TYR A 328 20.66 9.38 29.02
N GLU A 329 21.55 10.35 28.91
CA GLU A 329 22.60 10.40 27.91
C GLU A 329 23.97 10.35 28.60
N TYR A 330 24.84 9.48 28.10
CA TYR A 330 26.22 9.34 28.51
C TYR A 330 27.12 9.45 27.29
N LEU A 331 27.79 10.59 27.17
CA LEU A 331 28.60 10.97 26.02
C LEU A 331 30.08 10.97 26.41
N MET A 332 30.88 10.30 25.59
CA MET A 332 32.33 10.25 25.70
C MET A 332 32.97 10.89 24.44
N LEU A 333 34.08 11.57 24.66
CA LEU A 333 34.94 12.12 23.61
C LEU A 333 36.36 11.58 23.80
N GLY A 334 36.90 10.95 22.76
CA GLY A 334 38.24 10.37 22.79
C GLY A 334 38.42 9.28 23.86
N GLY A 335 37.34 8.58 24.23
CA GLY A 335 37.33 7.59 25.31
C GLY A 335 37.26 8.17 26.73
N THR A 336 37.17 9.49 26.86
CA THR A 336 36.96 10.17 28.15
C THR A 336 35.52 10.62 28.30
N GLU A 337 34.96 10.52 29.50
CA GLU A 337 33.62 11.03 29.80
C GLU A 337 33.55 12.54 29.57
N LEU A 338 32.57 12.98 28.79
CA LEU A 338 32.35 14.39 28.47
C LEU A 338 31.07 14.92 29.14
N LEU A 339 29.98 14.18 29.07
CA LEU A 339 28.67 14.63 29.53
C LEU A 339 27.82 13.47 30.04
N GLN A 340 27.25 13.67 31.23
CA GLN A 340 26.05 12.97 31.70
C GLN A 340 24.86 13.93 31.67
N ARG A 341 23.77 13.55 31.01
CA ARG A 341 22.55 14.35 30.96
C ARG A 341 21.32 13.54 31.34
N HIS A 342 20.57 14.07 32.29
CA HIS A 342 19.23 13.61 32.65
C HIS A 342 18.21 14.61 32.09
N ALA A 343 17.28 14.17 31.27
CA ALA A 343 16.24 15.02 30.72
C ALA A 343 14.86 14.40 30.95
N ALA A 344 13.94 15.18 31.53
CA ALA A 344 12.53 14.85 31.61
C ALA A 344 11.76 15.81 30.71
N SER A 345 10.92 15.27 29.84
CA SER A 345 10.11 16.05 28.92
C SER A 345 8.65 15.60 28.99
N ILE A 346 7.74 16.55 28.93
CA ILE A 346 6.31 16.33 28.74
C ILE A 346 5.96 17.03 27.43
N TYR A 347 5.41 16.31 26.47
CA TYR A 347 4.91 16.91 25.23
C TYR A 347 3.45 16.51 25.01
N SER A 348 2.66 17.47 24.54
CA SER A 348 1.26 17.26 24.16
C SER A 348 1.00 17.88 22.81
N THR A 349 0.42 17.10 21.91
CA THR A 349 0.08 17.50 20.54
C THR A 349 -1.42 17.36 20.37
N LEU A 350 -2.11 18.48 20.17
CA LEU A 350 -3.52 18.52 19.80
C LEU A 350 -3.62 18.71 18.28
N VAL A 351 -4.28 17.79 17.59
CA VAL A 351 -4.54 17.88 16.15
C VAL A 351 -5.92 18.47 15.93
N GLU A 352 -5.97 19.76 15.60
CA GLU A 352 -7.22 20.53 15.49
C GLU A 352 -7.91 20.35 14.13
N GLY A 353 -7.16 19.92 13.10
CA GLY A 353 -7.68 19.61 11.78
C GLY A 353 -6.57 19.18 10.81
N PRO A 354 -6.88 19.05 9.50
CA PRO A 354 -5.90 18.60 8.50
C PRO A 354 -4.66 19.49 8.34
N HIS A 355 -4.77 20.76 8.76
CA HIS A 355 -3.73 21.78 8.55
C HIS A 355 -3.28 22.48 9.84
N ASN A 356 -3.92 22.19 10.98
CA ASN A 356 -3.68 22.89 12.25
C ASN A 356 -3.32 21.87 13.35
N LEU A 357 -2.24 22.15 14.06
CA LEU A 357 -1.86 21.42 15.25
C LEU A 357 -1.24 22.35 16.28
N THR A 358 -1.52 22.09 17.54
CA THR A 358 -0.95 22.80 18.67
C THR A 358 -0.03 21.87 19.45
N ASN A 359 1.21 22.30 19.68
CA ASN A 359 2.21 21.56 20.42
C ASN A 359 2.59 22.30 21.71
N VAL A 360 2.51 21.60 22.83
CA VAL A 360 2.97 22.09 24.13
C VAL A 360 4.10 21.20 24.60
N ILE A 361 5.25 21.78 24.92
CA ILE A 361 6.44 21.02 25.35
C ILE A 361 7.01 21.65 26.61
N PHE A 362 7.07 20.86 27.68
CA PHE A 362 7.81 21.18 28.89
C PHE A 362 9.03 20.30 28.95
N LYS A 363 10.21 20.90 29.15
CA LYS A 363 11.46 20.14 29.27
C LYS A 363 12.29 20.65 30.44
N ALA A 364 12.69 19.73 31.29
CA ALA A 364 13.66 19.95 32.35
C ALA A 364 14.88 19.07 32.09
N GLU A 365 16.08 19.64 32.11
CA GLU A 365 17.31 18.86 31.96
C GLU A 365 18.40 19.29 32.95
N VAL A 366 19.11 18.28 33.44
CA VAL A 366 20.30 18.42 34.29
C VAL A 366 21.49 17.88 33.52
N ARG A 367 22.54 18.69 33.40
CA ARG A 367 23.77 18.35 32.68
C ARG A 367 24.97 18.40 33.62
N ASN A 368 25.76 17.35 33.64
CA ASN A 368 27.02 17.24 34.37
C ASN A 368 28.16 17.06 33.36
N PHE A 369 29.11 18.00 33.31
CA PHE A 369 30.27 17.94 32.43
C PHE A 369 31.51 17.54 33.22
N VAL A 370 32.20 16.48 32.80
CA VAL A 370 33.43 16.04 33.47
C VAL A 370 34.65 16.71 32.83
N GLY A 371 35.54 17.28 33.65
CA GLY A 371 36.83 17.81 33.19
C GLY A 371 36.85 19.26 32.67
N ILE A 372 35.73 20.00 32.76
CA ILE A 372 35.67 21.42 32.35
C ILE A 372 35.17 22.29 33.52
N CYS A 373 36.08 22.68 34.41
CA CYS A 373 35.87 23.77 35.37
C CYS A 373 36.81 24.96 35.07
N PRO A 374 36.36 26.22 35.20
CA PRO A 374 37.02 27.38 34.60
C PRO A 374 38.14 27.96 35.47
N GLY A 375 39.39 27.72 35.07
CA GLY A 375 40.52 28.64 35.30
C GLY A 375 40.74 29.64 34.15
N LEU A 376 39.99 29.49 33.05
CA LEU A 376 40.07 30.39 31.90
C LEU A 376 39.05 31.52 32.09
N GLN A 377 39.48 32.62 32.71
CA GLN A 377 38.83 33.92 32.51
C GLN A 377 38.95 34.28 31.02
N LEU A 378 38.06 33.75 30.19
CA LEU A 378 37.71 34.41 28.94
C LEU A 378 37.01 35.71 29.34
N ARG A 379 37.77 36.81 29.43
CA ARG A 379 37.23 38.15 29.24
C ARG A 379 36.53 38.16 27.90
N LEU A 380 35.23 37.87 27.91
CA LEU A 380 34.34 38.07 26.78
C LEU A 380 34.22 39.58 26.55
N SER A 381 35.19 40.15 25.83
CA SER A 381 34.96 41.41 25.15
C SER A 381 33.94 41.15 24.04
N ARG A 382 32.92 42.02 23.97
CA ARG A 382 31.72 41.94 23.11
C ARG A 382 31.95 41.73 21.60
N GLN A 383 33.19 41.63 21.12
CA GLN A 383 33.52 41.55 19.69
C GLN A 383 33.86 40.14 19.17
N SER A 384 33.99 39.12 20.01
CA SER A 384 34.38 37.75 19.58
C SER A 384 33.23 36.74 19.44
N LEU A 385 31.98 37.18 19.67
CA LEU A 385 30.79 36.30 19.68
C LEU A 385 30.40 35.69 18.31
N HIS A 386 31.03 36.09 17.20
CA HIS A 386 30.55 35.69 15.86
C HIS A 386 31.29 34.52 15.19
N ARG A 387 32.39 33.97 15.72
CA ARG A 387 33.14 32.92 15.00
C ARG A 387 33.48 31.64 15.77
N GLY A 388 33.69 31.69 17.09
CA GLY A 388 34.03 30.48 17.88
C GLY A 388 32.82 29.62 18.27
N SER A 389 31.67 30.25 18.54
CA SER A 389 30.40 29.57 18.83
C SER A 389 29.86 28.83 17.60
N ALA A 390 30.19 29.28 16.38
CA ALA A 390 29.65 28.75 15.14
C ALA A 390 30.11 27.33 14.84
N VAL A 391 31.35 26.92 15.16
CA VAL A 391 31.88 25.61 14.76
C VAL A 391 31.42 24.49 15.71
N HIS A 392 31.40 24.75 17.01
CA HIS A 392 30.95 23.78 18.01
C HIS A 392 29.42 23.65 18.02
N THR A 393 28.72 24.77 17.89
CA THR A 393 27.28 24.76 17.66
C THR A 393 26.98 24.10 16.32
N ALA A 394 27.72 24.37 15.23
CA ALA A 394 27.47 23.70 13.95
C ALA A 394 27.77 22.20 13.94
N LEU A 395 28.76 21.69 14.68
CA LEU A 395 29.01 20.24 14.77
C LEU A 395 27.90 19.51 15.55
N VAL A 396 27.44 20.11 16.65
CA VAL A 396 26.30 19.62 17.43
C VAL A 396 24.98 19.79 16.66
N GLN A 397 24.80 20.89 15.93
CA GLN A 397 23.65 21.15 15.06
C GLN A 397 23.63 20.20 13.87
N ARG A 398 24.77 19.89 13.25
CA ARG A 398 24.87 18.99 12.08
C ARG A 398 24.71 17.53 12.49
N ALA A 399 25.14 17.15 13.70
CA ALA A 399 24.79 15.86 14.31
C ALA A 399 23.31 15.78 14.71
N ALA A 400 22.71 16.89 15.16
CA ALA A 400 21.27 16.98 15.43
C ALA A 400 20.42 16.98 14.14
N ASP A 401 20.86 17.62 13.07
CA ASP A 401 20.22 17.64 11.75
C ASP A 401 20.31 16.26 11.08
N LEU A 402 21.42 15.53 11.29
CA LEU A 402 21.54 14.12 10.90
C LEU A 402 20.68 13.17 11.77
N ARG A 403 20.32 13.57 13.00
CA ARG A 403 19.34 12.87 13.86
C ARG A 403 17.88 13.19 13.49
N LEU A 404 17.60 14.39 12.97
CA LEU A 404 16.25 14.90 12.68
C LEU A 404 15.73 14.65 11.26
N GLN A 405 16.51 14.05 10.37
CA GLN A 405 16.00 13.51 9.10
C GLN A 405 15.21 12.22 9.32
N SER A 406 14.08 12.34 10.02
CA SER A 406 12.91 11.48 9.86
C SER A 406 11.81 12.41 9.35
N PRO A 407 11.33 12.30 8.10
CA PRO A 407 10.11 13.01 7.75
C PRO A 407 8.98 12.45 8.63
N PRO A 408 8.00 13.26 9.07
CA PRO A 408 6.73 12.68 9.49
C PRO A 408 6.23 11.84 8.31
N ALA A 409 5.71 10.64 8.58
CA ALA A 409 5.14 9.76 7.56
C ALA A 409 4.22 10.58 6.64
N GLN A 410 4.71 10.91 5.44
CA GLN A 410 3.91 11.49 4.39
C GLN A 410 3.14 10.33 3.75
N LEU A 411 1.83 10.45 3.74
CA LEU A 411 0.92 9.64 2.93
C LEU A 411 1.45 9.62 1.48
N PRO A 412 1.58 8.46 0.82
CA PRO A 412 2.10 8.41 -0.54
C PRO A 412 1.06 8.93 -1.53
N GLU A 413 1.26 10.15 -2.04
CA GLU A 413 0.71 10.56 -3.32
C GLU A 413 1.53 9.92 -4.45
N GLN A 414 0.84 9.22 -5.34
CA GLN A 414 1.39 8.66 -6.57
C GLN A 414 1.56 9.77 -7.61
N GLU A 415 2.76 9.92 -8.17
CA GLU A 415 2.91 10.45 -9.52
C GLU A 415 3.81 9.52 -10.36
N HIS A 416 3.22 9.03 -11.44
CA HIS A 416 3.87 8.32 -12.53
C HIS A 416 4.76 9.26 -13.34
N ALA A 417 6.01 8.87 -13.58
CA ALA A 417 6.75 9.32 -14.76
C ALA A 417 7.62 8.17 -15.32
N LEU A 418 7.17 7.67 -16.47
CA LEU A 418 7.92 6.83 -17.40
C LEU A 418 9.11 7.62 -17.97
N SER A 419 10.32 7.05 -17.94
CA SER A 419 11.22 7.13 -19.10
C SER A 419 12.30 6.03 -19.07
N ARG A 420 12.34 5.28 -20.17
CA ARG A 420 13.30 4.24 -20.53
C ARG A 420 14.74 4.79 -20.66
N GLY A 421 15.74 3.94 -20.40
CA GLY A 421 17.06 4.03 -21.06
C GLY A 421 18.28 3.73 -20.18
N ARG A 422 18.81 2.50 -20.29
CA ARG A 422 20.23 2.14 -20.04
C ARG A 422 20.84 1.69 -21.40
N PRO A 423 22.16 1.49 -21.54
CA PRO A 423 23.22 2.49 -21.61
C PRO A 423 24.05 2.33 -22.92
N GLY A 424 24.94 3.26 -23.25
CA GLY A 424 25.83 3.12 -24.41
C GLY A 424 27.13 3.90 -24.25
N HIS A 425 28.23 3.16 -24.10
CA HIS A 425 29.62 3.63 -24.17
C HIS A 425 30.06 3.99 -25.60
N ALA A 426 31.02 4.93 -25.70
CA ALA A 426 32.10 5.10 -26.70
C ALA A 426 32.21 6.59 -27.10
N GLN A 427 33.19 7.33 -26.56
CA GLN A 427 34.55 7.56 -27.11
C GLN A 427 34.63 8.51 -28.33
N ALA A 428 35.32 9.63 -28.07
CA ALA A 428 36.41 10.23 -28.85
C ALA A 428 36.17 11.37 -29.87
N SER A 429 37.02 12.40 -29.68
CA SER A 429 37.41 13.52 -30.57
C SER A 429 36.38 14.63 -30.81
N GLY A 430 36.74 15.90 -30.96
CA GLY A 430 38.02 16.58 -30.91
C GLY A 430 37.80 18.09 -30.81
N ARG A 431 38.85 18.80 -30.39
CA ARG A 431 38.99 20.25 -30.19
C ARG A 431 38.38 21.11 -31.32
N ARG A 432 37.81 22.28 -30.99
CA ARG A 432 38.50 23.59 -31.14
C ARG A 432 37.65 24.76 -30.60
N VAL A 433 38.40 25.72 -30.08
CA VAL A 433 38.05 27.02 -29.50
C VAL A 433 37.65 28.01 -30.59
N HIS A 434 36.66 28.88 -30.34
CA HIS A 434 36.73 30.34 -30.51
C HIS A 434 35.38 31.02 -30.22
N ALA A 435 35.40 31.98 -29.30
CA ALA A 435 34.50 33.15 -29.22
C ALA A 435 35.27 34.36 -29.85
N PRO A 436 34.70 35.57 -30.08
CA PRO A 436 33.46 36.13 -29.51
C PRO A 436 32.55 36.94 -30.49
N ALA A 437 31.48 37.50 -29.91
CA ALA A 437 30.38 38.35 -30.41
C ALA A 437 30.83 39.71 -31.05
N PRO A 438 30.00 40.78 -31.23
CA PRO A 438 28.53 40.96 -31.14
C PRO A 438 27.92 41.86 -32.27
N GLY A 439 26.61 42.13 -32.21
CA GLY A 439 25.93 43.22 -32.94
C GLY A 439 24.43 42.94 -33.00
N GLY A 440 23.51 43.75 -32.50
CA GLY A 440 23.44 45.21 -32.61
C GLY A 440 22.15 45.53 -33.39
N SER A 441 21.10 45.91 -32.67
CA SER A 441 19.77 46.40 -33.10
C SER A 441 19.88 47.65 -34.02
N PRO A 442 18.81 48.40 -34.38
CA PRO A 442 17.35 48.16 -34.33
C PRO A 442 16.61 48.61 -35.64
N GLY A 443 15.31 48.32 -35.79
CA GLY A 443 14.54 48.75 -36.98
C GLY A 443 13.05 48.95 -36.71
N ARG A 444 12.57 50.16 -36.97
CA ARG A 444 11.27 50.75 -36.60
C ARG A 444 10.10 50.42 -37.56
N ARG A 445 8.89 50.39 -36.96
CA ARG A 445 7.61 51.05 -37.37
C ARG A 445 6.70 50.47 -38.48
N ARG A 446 5.40 50.39 -38.07
CA ARG A 446 4.14 50.71 -38.79
C ARG A 446 3.67 49.70 -39.86
N VAL A 447 2.38 49.45 -40.16
CA VAL A 447 1.03 49.85 -39.70
C VAL A 447 0.01 48.94 -40.45
N HIS A 448 -1.09 48.59 -39.78
CA HIS A 448 -2.45 48.27 -40.27
C HIS A 448 -2.85 46.95 -41.00
N SER A 449 -3.93 46.39 -40.42
CA SER A 449 -5.19 45.93 -41.02
C SER A 449 -5.41 44.41 -41.20
N GLY A 450 -6.60 43.97 -40.78
CA GLY A 450 -7.37 42.97 -41.52
C GLY A 450 -7.65 41.62 -40.86
N ARG A 451 -8.80 41.54 -40.15
CA ARG A 451 -9.80 40.44 -40.11
C ARG A 451 -9.43 38.99 -39.66
N ARG A 452 -10.14 38.61 -38.57
CA ARG A 452 -10.95 37.39 -38.30
C ARG A 452 -10.28 35.98 -38.21
N LEU A 453 -10.20 35.51 -36.94
CA LEU A 453 -10.61 34.21 -36.32
C LEU A 453 -10.16 32.86 -36.92
N PRO A 454 -10.08 31.73 -36.15
CA PRO A 454 -10.08 31.52 -34.69
C PRO A 454 -8.93 30.59 -34.19
N GLY A 455 -8.75 30.49 -32.87
CA GLY A 455 -8.08 29.34 -32.24
C GLY A 455 -6.60 29.53 -31.90
N HIS A 456 -6.32 29.79 -30.62
CA HIS A 456 -5.33 29.06 -29.82
C HIS A 456 -5.38 29.56 -28.37
N GLN A 457 -5.47 28.61 -27.45
CA GLN A 457 -5.40 28.79 -26.00
C GLN A 457 -4.12 29.56 -25.63
N PRO A 458 -4.17 30.54 -24.71
CA PRO A 458 -2.95 31.01 -24.06
C PRO A 458 -2.53 29.97 -23.01
N ALA A 459 -1.25 29.62 -23.06
CA ALA A 459 -0.55 28.87 -22.04
C ALA A 459 -0.81 29.51 -20.67
N ILE A 460 -1.36 28.71 -19.76
CA ILE A 460 -1.41 29.04 -18.33
C ILE A 460 0.04 29.02 -17.86
N GLU A 461 0.63 30.20 -17.69
CA GLU A 461 1.81 30.39 -16.85
C GLU A 461 1.49 29.77 -15.49
N SER A 462 2.18 28.66 -15.18
CA SER A 462 2.24 28.08 -13.85
C SER A 462 2.93 29.09 -12.93
N ARG A 463 2.12 29.98 -12.33
CA ARG A 463 2.55 30.68 -11.13
C ARG A 463 2.87 29.62 -10.07
N PRO A 464 4.06 29.65 -9.45
CA PRO A 464 4.32 28.79 -8.32
C PRO A 464 3.29 29.14 -7.24
N VAL A 465 2.44 28.17 -6.88
CA VAL A 465 1.61 28.27 -5.68
C VAL A 465 2.59 28.33 -4.52
N HIS A 466 2.79 29.52 -3.99
CA HIS A 466 3.41 29.69 -2.68
C HIS A 466 2.51 29.01 -1.65
N VAL A 467 2.87 27.78 -1.28
CA VAL A 467 2.35 27.13 -0.08
C VAL A 467 2.90 27.90 1.11
N HIS A 468 2.08 28.81 1.65
CA HIS A 468 2.36 29.47 2.91
C HIS A 468 2.18 28.49 4.10
N PRO A 469 2.84 28.75 5.23
CA PRO A 469 3.37 27.73 6.12
C PRO A 469 2.31 27.16 7.08
N LYS A 470 2.59 25.96 7.60
CA LYS A 470 1.92 25.35 8.76
C LYS A 470 1.79 26.39 9.88
N HIS A 471 0.58 26.71 10.32
CA HIS A 471 0.37 27.50 11.54
C HIS A 471 0.65 26.60 12.74
N LEU A 472 1.93 26.57 13.14
CA LEU A 472 2.41 25.83 14.29
C LEU A 472 2.37 26.74 15.52
N HIS A 473 1.41 26.52 16.42
CA HIS A 473 1.43 27.14 17.75
C HIS A 473 2.26 26.25 18.68
N THR A 474 3.51 26.66 18.96
CA THR A 474 4.39 25.98 19.92
C THR A 474 4.52 26.83 21.18
N VAL A 475 4.13 26.29 22.33
CA VAL A 475 4.43 26.87 23.65
C VAL A 475 5.43 25.96 24.33
N GLY A 476 6.65 26.47 24.56
CA GLY A 476 7.76 25.73 25.11
C GLY A 476 8.33 26.41 26.35
N VAL A 477 8.49 25.68 27.45
CA VAL A 477 9.23 26.13 28.63
C VAL A 477 10.38 25.17 28.89
N LEU A 478 11.61 25.69 28.86
CA LEU A 478 12.84 24.93 29.05
C LEU A 478 13.55 25.38 30.32
N TYR A 479 13.74 24.46 31.26
CA TYR A 479 14.58 24.67 32.45
C TYR A 479 15.87 23.85 32.32
N VAL A 480 17.01 24.54 32.34
CA VAL A 480 18.34 23.92 32.27
C VAL A 480 19.09 24.20 33.55
N LEU A 481 19.49 23.14 34.26
CA LEU A 481 20.37 23.21 35.42
C LEU A 481 21.68 22.52 35.06
N SER A 482 22.74 23.31 34.92
CA SER A 482 24.09 22.78 34.72
C SER A 482 24.81 22.70 36.06
N ARG A 483 25.35 21.53 36.41
CA ARG A 483 26.30 21.39 37.51
C ARG A 483 27.67 21.07 36.91
N CYS A 484 28.67 21.82 37.32
CA CYS A 484 30.06 21.54 37.03
C CYS A 484 30.64 20.66 38.13
#